data_AF-A0A0G1W2A8-F1
#
_entry.id   AF-A0A0G1W2A8-F1
#
_cell.length_a   1.000
_cell.length_b   1.000
_cell.length_c   1.000
_cell.angle_alpha   90.00
_cell.angle_beta   90.00
_cell.angle_gamma   90.00
#
_symmetry.space_group_name_H-M   'P 1'
#
loop_
_entity.id
_entity.type
_entity.pdbx_description
1 polymer ?
#
loop_
_entity_poly.entity_id
_entity_poly.type
_entity_poly.pdbx_seq_one_letter_code
_entity_poly.pdbx_strand_id
1 'polypeptide(L)'
;KVFRIQFGDVNFYRFLLRVGLTENKSKTLGKLEIPNQYFFDFLRGHLDGDGTFHSYWDPRWKSSFMFYTIFISASKEHINWLQKKIFELAKIRGHLTKARNNSCYNLRYAKRESLTLLPKIYNKKECVRLSRKYLKIKRALAIIGEGNLI
;
A
#
# COMPACT_ATOMS: atom_id res chain seq x y z
N LYS A 1 10.57 -11.33 17.48
CA LYS A 1 9.47 -12.32 17.62
C LYS A 1 8.38 -11.95 16.61
N VAL A 2 7.92 -12.88 15.77
CA VAL A 2 6.83 -12.64 14.79
C VAL A 2 5.62 -13.44 15.26
N PHE A 3 4.43 -12.83 15.26
CA PHE A 3 3.18 -13.54 15.54
C PHE A 3 2.68 -14.22 14.27
N ARG A 4 2.25 -15.48 14.38
CA ARG A 4 1.68 -16.25 13.27
C ARG A 4 0.21 -16.54 13.57
N ILE A 5 -0.67 -16.21 12.62
CA ILE A 5 -2.08 -16.57 12.65
C ILE A 5 -2.32 -17.56 11.52
N GLN A 6 -3.07 -18.63 11.80
CA GLN A 6 -3.53 -19.59 10.80
C GLN A 6 -5.03 -19.75 10.94
N PHE A 7 -5.71 -19.84 9.81
CA PHE A 7 -7.14 -20.15 9.72
C PHE A 7 -7.38 -20.93 8.41
N GLY A 8 -8.49 -21.65 8.35
CA GLY A 8 -8.86 -22.46 7.19
C GLY A 8 -10.32 -22.26 6.82
N ASP A 9 -10.56 -21.95 5.55
CA ASP A 9 -11.89 -21.90 4.94
C ASP A 9 -11.73 -22.26 3.45
N VAL A 10 -12.37 -23.36 3.03
CA VAL A 10 -12.26 -23.91 1.68
C VAL A 10 -12.86 -22.97 0.63
N ASN A 11 -14.00 -22.34 0.95
CA ASN A 11 -14.68 -21.44 0.03
C ASN A 11 -13.88 -20.15 -0.15
N PHE A 12 -13.33 -19.63 0.93
CA PHE A 12 -12.45 -18.46 0.88
C PHE A 12 -11.16 -18.76 0.10
N TYR A 13 -10.53 -19.91 0.32
CA TYR A 13 -9.34 -20.29 -0.46
C TYR A 13 -9.63 -20.39 -1.96
N ARG A 14 -10.73 -21.04 -2.36
CA ARG A 14 -11.16 -21.12 -3.76
C ARG A 14 -11.46 -19.73 -4.34
N PHE A 15 -12.06 -18.84 -3.56
CA PHE A 15 -12.25 -17.44 -3.93
C PHE A 15 -10.91 -16.73 -4.20
N LEU A 16 -9.93 -16.91 -3.31
CA LEU A 16 -8.60 -16.31 -3.46
C LEU A 16 -7.89 -16.80 -4.73
N LEU A 17 -7.96 -18.11 -5.01
CA LEU A 17 -7.43 -18.67 -6.26
C LEU A 17 -8.07 -18.03 -7.49
N ARG A 18 -9.40 -17.90 -7.50
CA ARG A 18 -10.16 -17.31 -8.60
C ARG A 18 -9.76 -15.86 -8.86
N VAL A 19 -9.50 -15.06 -7.82
CA VAL A 19 -9.06 -13.67 -8.02
C VAL A 19 -7.58 -13.53 -8.38
N GLY A 20 -6.84 -14.64 -8.47
CA GLY A 20 -5.42 -14.68 -8.88
C GLY A 20 -4.41 -14.76 -7.72
N LEU A 21 -4.85 -15.01 -6.49
CA LEU A 21 -3.96 -15.22 -5.33
C LEU A 21 -3.62 -16.71 -5.19
N THR A 22 -2.44 -17.09 -5.66
CA THR A 22 -1.94 -18.46 -5.65
C THR A 22 -0.98 -18.74 -4.47
N GLU A 23 -0.65 -20.01 -4.26
CA GLU A 23 0.42 -20.43 -3.35
C GLU A 23 1.80 -20.06 -3.89
N ASN A 24 2.80 -19.87 -3.01
CA ASN A 24 4.16 -19.46 -3.37
C ASN A 24 4.24 -18.21 -4.27
N LYS A 25 3.20 -17.37 -4.21
CA LYS A 25 2.98 -16.23 -5.11
C LYS A 25 4.00 -15.10 -5.02
N SER A 26 4.83 -15.03 -3.98
CA SER A 26 5.63 -13.82 -3.69
C SER A 26 6.42 -13.31 -4.91
N LYS A 27 6.93 -14.22 -5.76
CA LYS A 27 7.68 -13.90 -6.99
C LYS A 27 6.87 -14.04 -8.29
N THR A 28 5.73 -14.73 -8.25
CA THR A 28 4.92 -15.09 -9.43
C THR A 28 3.57 -14.39 -9.48
N LEU A 29 3.24 -13.57 -8.47
CA LEU A 29 1.98 -12.85 -8.41
C LEU A 29 1.82 -11.96 -9.65
N GLY A 30 0.68 -12.04 -10.31
CA GLY A 30 0.39 -11.25 -11.49
C GLY A 30 -0.63 -10.15 -11.21
N LYS A 31 -1.47 -9.88 -12.21
CA LYS A 31 -2.70 -9.10 -12.04
C LYS A 31 -3.69 -9.86 -11.15
N LEU A 32 -4.49 -9.11 -10.39
CA LEU A 32 -5.60 -9.67 -9.62
C LEU A 32 -6.94 -9.22 -10.21
N GLU A 33 -7.91 -10.12 -10.22
CA GLU A 33 -9.27 -9.85 -10.71
C GLU A 33 -10.10 -9.18 -9.61
N ILE A 34 -9.84 -7.89 -9.42
CA ILE A 34 -10.48 -7.08 -8.39
C ILE A 34 -11.35 -6.03 -9.08
N PRO A 35 -12.68 -6.04 -8.86
CA PRO A 35 -13.55 -4.96 -9.34
C PRO A 35 -13.06 -3.60 -8.86
N ASN A 36 -13.09 -2.59 -9.73
CA ASN A 36 -12.54 -1.26 -9.43
C ASN A 36 -13.10 -0.66 -8.12
N GLN A 37 -14.36 -0.92 -7.80
CA GLN A 37 -15.01 -0.45 -6.56
C GLN A 37 -14.34 -0.98 -5.27
N TYR A 38 -13.67 -2.13 -5.32
CA TYR A 38 -12.97 -2.74 -4.19
C TYR A 38 -11.45 -2.53 -4.24
N PHE A 39 -10.93 -1.85 -5.26
CA PHE A 39 -9.49 -1.73 -5.47
C PHE A 39 -8.80 -1.02 -4.30
N PHE A 40 -9.36 0.07 -3.76
CA PHE A 40 -8.75 0.77 -2.64
C PHE A 40 -8.87 0.01 -1.31
N ASP A 41 -9.90 -0.83 -1.15
CA ASP A 41 -10.00 -1.76 -0.02
C ASP A 41 -8.90 -2.83 -0.09
N PHE A 42 -8.63 -3.38 -1.27
CA PHE A 42 -7.47 -4.26 -1.51
C PHE A 42 -6.15 -3.52 -1.25
N LEU A 43 -6.01 -2.31 -1.78
CA LEU A 43 -4.79 -1.52 -1.66
C LEU A 43 -4.47 -1.18 -0.19
N ARG A 44 -5.49 -0.97 0.65
CA ARG A 44 -5.36 -0.85 2.10
C ARG A 44 -4.75 -2.12 2.71
N GLY A 45 -5.29 -3.28 2.36
CA GLY A 45 -4.75 -4.57 2.82
C GLY A 45 -3.29 -4.77 2.42
N HIS A 46 -2.92 -4.43 1.18
CA HIS A 46 -1.53 -4.49 0.70
C HIS A 46 -0.63 -3.51 1.47
N LEU A 47 -1.07 -2.27 1.63
CA LEU A 47 -0.33 -1.25 2.37
C LEU A 47 -0.12 -1.70 3.81
N ASP A 48 -1.14 -2.23 4.47
CA ASP A 48 -1.13 -2.65 5.88
C ASP A 48 -0.28 -3.90 6.11
N GLY A 49 -0.36 -4.90 5.23
CA GLY A 49 0.46 -6.11 5.30
C GLY A 49 1.92 -5.87 4.96
N ASP A 50 2.21 -5.62 3.68
CA ASP A 50 3.58 -5.60 3.12
C ASP A 50 4.11 -4.20 2.83
N GLY A 51 3.22 -3.21 2.76
CA GLY A 51 3.61 -1.84 2.47
C GLY A 51 4.32 -1.14 3.63
N THR A 52 4.90 0.01 3.31
CA THR A 52 5.65 0.85 4.24
C THR A 52 5.17 2.30 4.17
N PHE A 53 5.06 2.93 5.34
CA PHE A 53 4.92 4.37 5.47
C PHE A 53 6.01 4.89 6.40
N HIS A 54 6.72 5.93 5.97
CA HIS A 54 7.71 6.62 6.79
C HIS A 54 7.70 8.13 6.51
N SER A 55 8.14 8.88 7.51
CA SER A 55 8.14 10.35 7.51
C SER A 55 9.41 10.86 8.19
N TYR A 56 9.89 12.02 7.79
CA TYR A 56 11.08 12.67 8.34
C TYR A 56 11.08 14.17 8.02
N TRP A 57 11.84 14.95 8.79
CA TRP A 57 12.16 16.34 8.45
C TRP A 57 13.35 16.36 7.51
N ASP A 58 13.24 17.04 6.37
CA ASP A 58 14.32 17.10 5.38
C ASP A 58 15.55 17.79 6.00
N PRO A 59 16.73 17.13 6.04
CA PRO A 59 17.94 17.74 6.62
C PRO A 59 18.41 18.97 5.85
N ARG A 60 18.02 19.11 4.56
CA ARG A 60 18.33 20.29 3.73
C ARG A 60 17.38 21.45 4.01
N TRP A 61 16.15 21.17 4.45
CA TRP A 61 15.08 22.15 4.62
C TRP A 61 14.35 21.91 5.94
N LYS A 62 14.75 22.61 7.01
CA LYS A 62 14.27 22.38 8.40
C LYS A 62 12.75 22.47 8.56
N SER A 63 12.05 23.25 7.73
CA SER A 63 10.59 23.39 7.72
C SER A 63 9.87 22.38 6.82
N SER A 64 10.59 21.52 6.10
CA SER A 64 10.01 20.57 5.15
C SER A 64 9.83 19.20 5.80
N PHE A 65 8.59 18.90 6.18
CA PHE A 65 8.20 17.56 6.60
C PHE A 65 7.82 16.70 5.40
N MET A 66 8.57 15.62 5.19
CA MET A 66 8.43 14.68 4.07
C MET A 66 7.86 13.35 4.55
N PHE A 67 7.09 12.68 3.69
CA PHE A 67 6.66 11.31 3.91
C PHE A 67 6.44 10.57 2.60
N TYR A 68 6.50 9.25 2.70
CA TYR A 68 6.36 8.34 1.57
C TYR A 68 5.41 7.20 1.90
N THR A 69 4.50 6.91 0.96
CA THR A 69 3.68 5.69 0.93
C THR A 69 4.30 4.73 -0.07
N ILE A 70 4.64 3.52 0.36
CA ILE A 70 5.41 2.58 -0.44
C ILE A 70 4.72 1.21 -0.45
N PHE A 71 4.50 0.67 -1.65
CA PHE A 71 4.07 -0.71 -1.87
C PHE A 71 5.26 -1.55 -2.27
N ILE A 72 5.32 -2.77 -1.73
CA ILE A 72 6.45 -3.69 -1.92
C ILE A 72 5.91 -4.98 -2.53
N SER A 73 6.64 -5.53 -3.51
CA SER A 73 6.38 -6.84 -4.11
C SER A 73 7.67 -7.44 -4.64
N ALA A 74 7.87 -8.76 -4.50
CA ALA A 74 8.96 -9.45 -5.18
C ALA A 74 8.63 -9.81 -6.64
N SER A 75 7.35 -9.76 -7.03
CA SER A 75 6.93 -9.88 -8.43
C SER A 75 6.94 -8.53 -9.15
N LYS A 76 7.67 -8.47 -10.26
CA LYS A 76 7.71 -7.32 -11.19
C LYS A 76 6.37 -7.12 -11.89
N GLU A 77 5.70 -8.19 -12.28
CA GLU A 77 4.41 -8.12 -12.96
C GLU A 77 3.35 -7.50 -12.05
N HIS A 78 3.30 -7.98 -10.81
CA HIS A 78 2.36 -7.45 -9.82
C HIS A 78 2.59 -5.96 -9.54
N ILE A 79 3.84 -5.53 -9.31
CA ILE A 79 4.10 -4.13 -8.97
C ILE A 79 3.81 -3.18 -10.14
N ASN A 80 4.06 -3.62 -11.37
CA ASN A 80 3.72 -2.86 -12.59
C ASN A 80 2.21 -2.77 -12.77
N TRP A 81 1.48 -3.88 -12.57
CA TRP A 81 0.02 -3.89 -12.56
C TRP A 81 -0.52 -2.93 -11.49
N LEU A 82 0.03 -2.97 -10.28
CA LEU A 82 -0.39 -2.10 -9.19
C LEU A 82 -0.19 -0.62 -9.53
N GLN A 83 0.97 -0.25 -10.09
CA GLN A 83 1.26 1.11 -10.55
C GLN A 83 0.25 1.56 -11.62
N LYS A 84 -0.05 0.71 -12.60
CA LYS A 84 -1.03 0.99 -13.65
C LYS A 84 -2.43 1.20 -13.07
N LYS A 85 -2.89 0.31 -12.19
CA LYS A 85 -4.21 0.44 -11.54
C LYS A 85 -4.34 1.69 -10.69
N ILE A 86 -3.31 2.03 -9.91
CA ILE A 86 -3.32 3.28 -9.12
C ILE A 86 -3.36 4.49 -10.05
N PHE A 87 -2.57 4.49 -11.13
CA PHE A 87 -2.60 5.58 -12.11
C PHE A 87 -3.98 5.73 -12.76
N GLU A 88 -4.61 4.64 -13.18
CA GLU A 88 -5.95 4.65 -13.78
C GLU A 88 -7.00 5.28 -12.86
N LEU A 89 -7.01 4.89 -11.58
CA LEU A 89 -8.08 5.20 -10.62
C LEU A 89 -7.82 6.45 -9.75
N ALA A 90 -6.57 6.83 -9.55
CA ALA A 90 -6.19 7.99 -8.73
C ALA A 90 -5.46 9.08 -9.51
N LYS A 91 -5.10 8.86 -10.79
CA LYS A 91 -4.40 9.81 -11.66
C LYS A 91 -3.07 10.32 -11.08
N ILE A 92 -2.41 9.50 -10.26
CA ILE A 92 -1.09 9.77 -9.69
C ILE A 92 -0.05 8.78 -10.21
N ARG A 93 1.18 9.24 -10.39
CA ARG A 93 2.30 8.40 -10.86
C ARG A 93 3.25 8.12 -9.70
N GLY A 94 3.45 6.84 -9.41
CA GLY A 94 4.46 6.39 -8.43
C GLY A 94 5.81 6.12 -9.10
N HIS A 95 6.90 6.20 -8.34
CA HIS A 95 8.24 5.87 -8.80
C HIS A 95 8.63 4.44 -8.40
N LEU A 96 9.02 3.63 -9.37
CA LEU A 96 9.49 2.27 -9.15
C LEU A 96 11.00 2.26 -8.88
N THR A 97 11.38 1.62 -7.78
CA THR A 97 12.78 1.39 -7.39
C THR A 97 12.97 -0.08 -7.01
N LYS A 98 14.20 -0.59 -7.04
CA LYS A 98 14.51 -1.91 -6.50
C LYS A 98 15.07 -1.80 -5.09
N ALA A 99 14.90 -2.86 -4.29
CA ALA A 99 15.64 -3.03 -3.06
C ALA A 99 17.15 -3.14 -3.35
N ARG A 100 18.00 -2.80 -2.38
CA ARG A 100 19.47 -2.79 -2.56
C ARG A 100 20.03 -4.16 -2.98
N ASN A 101 19.42 -5.24 -2.51
CA ASN A 101 19.74 -6.63 -2.85
C ASN A 101 18.98 -7.15 -4.07
N ASN A 102 18.26 -6.29 -4.81
CA ASN A 102 17.40 -6.63 -5.95
C ASN A 102 16.30 -7.68 -5.67
N SER A 103 15.98 -7.98 -4.41
CA SER A 103 15.00 -9.03 -4.08
C SER A 103 13.56 -8.60 -4.30
N CYS A 104 13.29 -7.29 -4.22
CA CYS A 104 11.94 -6.73 -4.27
C CYS A 104 11.91 -5.41 -5.05
N TYR A 105 10.71 -5.05 -5.50
CA TYR A 105 10.37 -3.78 -6.11
C TYR A 105 9.57 -2.93 -5.13
N ASN A 106 9.88 -1.64 -5.10
CA ASN A 106 9.25 -0.63 -4.27
C ASN A 106 8.59 0.40 -5.16
N LEU A 107 7.26 0.46 -5.13
CA LEU A 107 6.47 1.51 -5.76
C LEU A 107 6.23 2.64 -4.75
N ARG A 108 6.88 3.78 -4.97
CA ARG A 108 6.94 4.90 -4.02
C ARG A 108 6.07 6.06 -4.47
N TYR A 109 5.28 6.59 -3.54
CA TYR A 109 4.55 7.84 -3.68
C TYR A 109 5.09 8.84 -2.66
N ALA A 110 5.56 9.99 -3.12
CA ALA A 110 6.08 11.05 -2.25
C ALA A 110 4.93 11.81 -1.58
N LYS A 111 5.23 12.90 -0.89
CA LYS A 111 4.27 13.68 -0.09
C LYS A 111 3.01 14.04 -0.87
N ARG A 112 3.15 14.68 -2.05
CA ARG A 112 2.02 15.16 -2.86
C ARG A 112 1.12 14.02 -3.30
N GLU A 113 1.68 12.97 -3.87
CA GLU A 113 0.89 11.83 -4.36
C GLU A 113 0.31 11.02 -3.20
N SER A 114 1.00 10.95 -2.06
CA SER A 114 0.48 10.32 -0.84
C SER A 114 -0.73 11.05 -0.30
N LEU A 115 -0.77 12.39 -0.34
CA LEU A 115 -1.94 13.19 0.05
C LEU A 115 -3.17 12.88 -0.81
N THR A 116 -2.99 12.56 -2.09
CA THR A 116 -4.09 12.11 -2.95
C THR A 116 -4.48 10.65 -2.68
N LEU A 117 -3.51 9.79 -2.35
CA LEU A 117 -3.72 8.36 -2.25
C LEU A 117 -4.31 7.91 -0.91
N LEU A 118 -3.83 8.47 0.20
CA LEU A 118 -4.20 8.05 1.56
C LEU A 118 -5.70 8.21 1.86
N PRO A 119 -6.37 9.33 1.49
CA PRO A 119 -7.82 9.47 1.66
C PRO A 119 -8.61 8.39 0.91
N LYS A 120 -8.14 7.94 -0.26
CA LYS A 120 -8.79 6.87 -1.02
C LYS A 120 -8.63 5.51 -0.32
N ILE A 121 -7.47 5.26 0.29
CA ILE A 121 -7.17 4.00 1.01
C ILE A 121 -7.95 3.90 2.34
N TYR A 122 -8.04 5.00 3.08
CA TYR A 122 -8.64 5.04 4.43
C TYR A 122 -9.96 5.83 4.49
N ASN A 123 -10.70 5.95 3.38
CA ASN A 123 -11.92 6.75 3.24
C ASN A 123 -13.04 6.38 4.26
N LYS A 124 -13.16 5.09 4.58
CA LYS A 124 -14.25 4.58 5.42
C LYS A 124 -13.85 4.66 6.89
N LYS A 125 -14.65 5.35 7.71
CA LYS A 125 -14.48 5.41 9.17
C LYS A 125 -14.42 4.02 9.81
N GLU A 126 -15.26 3.09 9.32
CA GLU A 126 -15.41 1.73 9.84
C GLU A 126 -14.74 0.67 8.94
N CYS A 127 -13.48 0.89 8.54
CA CYS A 127 -12.74 -0.12 7.78
C CYS A 127 -11.79 -0.95 8.65
N VAL A 128 -11.67 -2.23 8.28
CA VAL A 128 -10.60 -3.10 8.83
C VAL A 128 -9.24 -2.55 8.38
N ARG A 129 -8.39 -2.26 9.35
CA ARG A 129 -7.07 -1.67 9.17
C ARG A 129 -6.14 -2.04 10.31
N LEU A 130 -4.83 -1.99 10.09
CA LEU A 130 -3.87 -2.12 11.17
C LEU A 130 -3.64 -0.78 11.88
N SER A 131 -4.13 -0.69 13.12
CA SER A 131 -4.06 0.54 13.95
C SER A 131 -2.66 1.14 14.01
N ARG A 132 -1.62 0.30 14.09
CA ARG A 132 -0.21 0.76 14.08
C ARG A 132 0.12 1.61 12.86
N LYS A 133 -0.25 1.17 11.65
CA LYS A 133 0.09 1.86 10.41
C LYS A 133 -0.80 3.09 10.23
N TYR A 134 -2.09 2.95 10.49
CA TYR A 134 -3.04 4.06 10.45
C TYR A 134 -2.63 5.22 11.38
N LEU A 135 -2.33 4.94 12.65
CA LEU A 135 -1.93 5.98 13.61
C LEU A 135 -0.62 6.67 13.21
N LYS A 136 0.33 5.93 12.62
CA LYS A 136 1.58 6.52 12.10
C LYS A 136 1.29 7.52 10.97
N ILE A 137 0.41 7.16 10.05
CA ILE A 137 0.01 8.02 8.93
C ILE A 137 -0.75 9.24 9.47
N LYS A 138 -1.73 9.03 10.35
CA LYS A 138 -2.54 10.11 10.93
C LYS A 138 -1.69 11.15 11.66
N ARG A 139 -0.68 10.71 12.43
CA ARG A 139 0.29 11.61 13.08
C ARG A 139 1.09 12.43 12.07
N ALA A 140 1.56 11.81 10.99
CA ALA A 140 2.30 12.51 9.94
C ALA A 140 1.44 13.55 9.21
N LEU A 141 0.16 13.24 8.96
CA LEU A 141 -0.78 14.20 8.38
C LEU A 141 -1.11 15.35 9.34
N ALA A 142 -1.28 15.07 10.63
CA ALA A 142 -1.51 16.11 11.63
C ALA A 142 -0.35 17.13 11.73
N ILE A 143 0.91 16.69 11.59
CA ILE A 143 2.09 17.56 11.59
C ILE A 143 2.02 18.64 10.50
N ILE A 144 1.37 18.35 9.36
CA ILE A 144 1.25 19.28 8.24
C ILE A 144 -0.13 19.95 8.16
N GLY A 145 -0.97 19.83 9.20
CA GLY A 145 -2.32 20.42 9.23
C GLY A 145 -3.42 19.59 8.55
N GLU A 146 -3.11 18.37 8.08
CA GLU A 146 -4.01 17.53 7.27
C GLU A 146 -4.60 16.35 8.06
N GLY A 147 -4.66 16.45 9.39
CA GLY A 147 -5.01 15.34 10.28
C GLY A 147 -6.42 14.75 10.11
N ASN A 148 -7.31 15.49 9.43
CA ASN A 148 -8.70 15.09 9.16
C ASN A 148 -8.90 14.42 7.79
N LEU A 149 -7.84 14.26 6.99
CA LEU A 149 -7.92 13.61 5.68
C LEU A 149 -8.28 12.10 5.73
N ILE A 150 -8.04 11.44 6.88
CA ILE A 150 -8.25 9.99 7.09
C ILE A 150 -8.71 9.64 8.51
#